data_AF-A0A166USD9-F1
#
_entry.id   AF-A0A166USD9-F1
#
_cell.length_a   1.000
_cell.length_b   1.000
_cell.length_c   1.000
_cell.angle_alpha   90.00
_cell.angle_beta   90.00
_cell.angle_gamma   90.00
#
_symmetry.space_group_name_H-M   'P 1'
#
loop_
_entity.id
_entity.type
_entity.pdbx_description
1 polymer ?
#
loop_
_entity_poly.entity_id
_entity_poly.type
_entity_poly.pdbx_seq_one_letter_code
_entity_poly.pdbx_strand_id
1 'polypeptide(L)'
;MGLAGAGNSSFVNMALGRDACPVGKGQKPITVEIQAHRRGHPDGSGRNIVFIDTPGIGGEYEAADDVLWAISRWLTAEYQGNVLLTGILFMHRITDNRALGGEMGTRLLKALCESNDLRNVVLVTTMSDQVAKAIVTERVAGLQETSWKPMIVRGSRIDSSYSYTPESAWEVLNKLEGLHPLQKNRS
;
A
#
# COMPACT_ATOMS: atom_id res chain seq x y z
N MET A 1 -1.40 0.89 1.90
CA MET A 1 -1.92 0.13 3.06
C MET A 1 -0.77 -0.64 3.70
N GLY A 2 -0.83 -0.90 5.00
CA GLY A 2 0.19 -1.66 5.73
C GLY A 2 -0.02 -1.51 7.24
N LEU A 3 0.93 -1.99 8.04
CA LEU A 3 0.93 -1.69 9.47
C LEU A 3 1.09 -0.18 9.74
N ALA A 4 0.66 0.28 10.90
CA ALA A 4 0.97 1.62 11.39
C ALA A 4 2.49 1.84 11.41
N GLY A 5 2.92 3.01 10.93
CA GLY A 5 4.34 3.33 10.78
C GLY A 5 5.04 2.68 9.59
N ALA A 6 4.34 1.91 8.73
CA ALA A 6 4.96 1.27 7.57
C ALA A 6 5.37 2.22 6.43
N GLY A 7 5.01 3.50 6.52
CA GLY A 7 5.40 4.53 5.54
C GLY A 7 4.35 4.87 4.48
N ASN A 8 3.07 4.48 4.67
CA ASN A 8 1.98 4.80 3.73
C ASN A 8 1.89 6.30 3.43
N SER A 9 1.70 7.13 4.45
CA SER A 9 1.56 8.58 4.31
C SER A 9 2.83 9.23 3.75
N SER A 10 4.02 8.77 4.16
CA SER A 10 5.27 9.30 3.64
C SER A 10 5.50 8.95 2.17
N PHE A 11 5.11 7.74 1.75
CA PHE A 11 5.12 7.36 0.34
C PHE A 11 4.20 8.27 -0.47
N VAL A 12 2.99 8.55 0.03
CA VAL A 12 2.07 9.48 -0.64
C VAL A 12 2.69 10.87 -0.74
N ASN A 13 3.32 11.39 0.32
CA ASN A 13 4.00 12.70 0.26
C ASN A 13 5.13 12.73 -0.78
N MET A 14 5.95 11.67 -0.86
CA MET A 14 6.98 11.54 -1.91
C MET A 14 6.37 11.50 -3.30
N ALA A 15 5.34 10.68 -3.47
CA ALA A 15 4.57 10.57 -4.69
C ALA A 15 3.75 11.83 -5.00
N LEU A 16 3.58 12.79 -4.07
CA LEU A 16 2.96 14.10 -4.30
C LEU A 16 3.96 15.23 -4.49
N GLY A 17 5.20 15.05 -4.01
CA GLY A 17 6.23 16.10 -3.98
C GLY A 17 5.95 17.21 -2.96
N ARG A 18 5.11 16.93 -1.95
CA ARG A 18 4.75 17.88 -0.88
C ARG A 18 4.25 17.12 0.36
N ASP A 19 4.27 17.80 1.51
CA ASP A 19 3.73 17.28 2.77
C ASP A 19 2.20 17.48 2.84
N ALA A 20 1.45 16.54 2.28
CA ALA A 20 -0.02 16.58 2.26
C ALA A 20 -0.65 15.68 3.34
N CYS A 21 -0.06 14.52 3.59
CA CYS A 21 -0.48 13.58 4.62
C CYS A 21 0.37 13.80 5.89
N PRO A 22 -0.23 13.78 7.09
CA PRO A 22 0.51 14.01 8.32
C PRO A 22 1.41 12.80 8.65
N VAL A 23 2.70 13.05 8.88
CA VAL A 23 3.69 12.00 9.20
C VAL A 23 4.24 12.23 10.60
N GLY A 24 4.12 11.22 11.46
CA GLY A 24 4.62 11.29 12.83
C GLY A 24 6.08 10.96 12.98
N LYS A 25 6.76 11.68 13.88
CA LYS A 25 8.10 11.33 14.40
C LYS A 25 8.04 10.46 15.67
N GLY A 26 6.86 9.95 16.05
CA GLY A 26 6.63 9.23 17.32
C GLY A 26 5.73 7.99 17.17
N GLN A 27 5.48 7.30 18.29
CA GLN A 27 4.77 6.00 18.31
C GLN A 27 3.24 6.07 18.18
N LYS A 28 2.63 7.25 18.31
CA LYS A 28 1.18 7.39 18.16
C LYS A 28 0.79 7.44 16.67
N PRO A 29 -0.24 6.68 16.24
CA PRO A 29 -0.79 6.80 14.89
C PRO A 29 -1.27 8.24 14.67
N ILE A 30 -0.80 8.87 13.61
CA ILE A 30 -1.20 10.25 13.25
C ILE A 30 -2.30 10.23 12.20
N THR A 31 -2.22 9.30 11.24
CA THR A 31 -3.27 9.10 10.25
C THR A 31 -4.41 8.32 10.88
N VAL A 32 -5.44 9.05 11.30
CA VAL A 32 -6.67 8.53 11.90
C VAL A 32 -7.85 8.49 10.90
N GLU A 33 -7.77 9.29 9.83
CA GLU A 33 -8.78 9.40 8.78
C GLU A 33 -8.21 9.05 7.40
N ILE A 34 -9.09 8.56 6.52
CA ILE A 34 -8.73 8.29 5.11
C ILE A 34 -8.72 9.59 4.34
N GLN A 35 -7.65 9.83 3.59
CA GLN A 35 -7.47 11.05 2.80
C GLN A 35 -7.23 10.72 1.33
N ALA A 36 -7.82 11.51 0.44
CA ALA A 36 -7.62 11.39 -1.00
C ALA A 36 -6.82 12.57 -1.55
N HIS A 37 -5.80 12.26 -2.35
CA HIS A 37 -4.98 13.26 -3.01
C HIS A 37 -4.85 12.95 -4.49
N ARG A 38 -5.07 13.94 -5.34
CA ARG A 38 -4.89 13.81 -6.79
C ARG A 38 -3.55 14.40 -7.21
N ARG A 39 -2.84 13.71 -8.12
CA ARG A 39 -1.67 14.25 -8.83
C ARG A 39 -1.66 13.76 -10.27
N GLY A 40 -1.29 14.67 -11.18
CA GLY A 40 -1.05 14.32 -12.59
C GLY A 40 0.20 13.46 -12.72
N HIS A 41 0.13 12.44 -13.58
CA HIS A 41 1.25 11.58 -13.89
C HIS A 41 2.40 12.41 -14.50
N PRO A 42 3.66 12.26 -14.04
CA PRO A 42 4.78 13.09 -14.47
C PRO A 42 5.27 12.80 -15.90
N ASP A 43 4.71 11.80 -16.58
CA ASP A 43 5.07 11.40 -17.96
C ASP A 43 4.48 12.30 -19.04
N GLY A 44 3.72 13.34 -18.68
CA GLY A 44 3.07 14.24 -19.63
C GLY A 44 1.84 13.65 -20.33
N SER A 45 1.38 12.46 -19.96
CA SER A 45 0.19 11.81 -20.57
C SER A 45 -1.14 12.48 -20.22
N GLY A 46 -1.15 13.41 -19.26
CA GLY A 46 -2.37 14.03 -18.73
C GLY A 46 -3.21 13.10 -17.84
N ARG A 47 -2.74 11.87 -17.58
CA ARG A 47 -3.39 10.94 -16.64
C ARG A 47 -3.33 11.48 -15.22
N ASN A 48 -4.37 11.25 -14.43
CA ASN A 48 -4.42 11.60 -13.01
C ASN A 48 -4.41 10.34 -12.15
N ILE A 49 -3.58 10.33 -11.12
CA ILE A 49 -3.60 9.32 -10.06
C ILE A 49 -4.32 9.91 -8.85
N VAL A 50 -5.21 9.13 -8.26
CA VAL A 50 -5.81 9.41 -6.96
C VAL A 50 -5.19 8.48 -5.93
N PHE A 51 -4.43 9.04 -5.00
CA PHE A 51 -3.88 8.37 -3.85
C PHE A 51 -4.93 8.35 -2.75
N ILE A 52 -5.22 7.17 -2.21
CA ILE A 52 -6.04 6.99 -1.01
C ILE A 52 -5.08 6.61 0.11
N ASP A 53 -4.73 7.58 0.96
CA ASP A 53 -3.96 7.30 2.16
C ASP A 53 -4.88 6.74 3.24
N THR A 54 -4.44 5.65 3.86
CA THR A 54 -5.26 4.86 4.80
C THR A 54 -4.53 4.77 6.14
N PRO A 55 -5.25 4.87 7.27
CA PRO A 55 -4.73 4.46 8.56
C PRO A 55 -4.11 3.06 8.51
N GLY A 56 -2.98 2.88 9.19
CA GLY A 56 -2.30 1.59 9.26
C GLY A 56 -2.94 0.66 10.30
N ILE A 57 -2.83 -0.65 10.08
CA ILE A 57 -3.26 -1.68 11.05
C ILE A 57 -2.38 -1.59 12.31
N GLY A 58 -2.97 -1.67 13.49
CA GLY A 58 -2.28 -1.46 14.78
C GLY A 58 -2.02 0.02 15.08
N GLY A 59 -2.70 0.91 14.37
CA GLY A 59 -2.70 2.36 14.59
C GLY A 59 -3.98 2.77 15.32
N GLU A 60 -4.75 3.69 14.72
CA GLU A 60 -6.10 4.04 15.21
C GLU A 60 -7.02 2.82 15.24
N TYR A 61 -6.82 1.92 14.28
CA TYR A 61 -7.53 0.66 14.17
C TYR A 61 -6.61 -0.48 14.57
N GLU A 62 -6.98 -1.22 15.61
CA GLU A 62 -6.20 -2.35 16.12
C GLU A 62 -6.22 -3.53 15.14
N ALA A 63 -7.36 -3.79 14.49
CA ALA A 63 -7.56 -4.94 13.61
C ALA A 63 -7.65 -4.56 12.12
N ALA A 64 -7.32 -5.54 11.27
CA ALA A 64 -7.44 -5.41 9.82
C ALA A 64 -8.89 -5.19 9.35
N ASP A 65 -9.85 -5.79 10.05
CA ASP A 65 -11.27 -5.72 9.71
C ASP A 65 -11.84 -4.32 9.95
N ASP A 66 -11.33 -3.61 10.96
CA ASP A 66 -11.72 -2.22 11.23
C ASP A 66 -11.18 -1.27 10.15
N VAL A 67 -9.92 -1.48 9.71
CA VAL A 67 -9.34 -0.75 8.57
C VAL A 67 -10.15 -1.00 7.29
N LEU A 68 -10.53 -2.26 7.04
CA LEU A 68 -11.37 -2.63 5.90
C LEU A 68 -12.72 -1.90 5.96
N TRP A 69 -13.36 -1.87 7.12
CA TRP A 69 -14.65 -1.21 7.32
C TRP A 69 -14.55 0.30 7.09
N ALA A 70 -13.50 0.94 7.60
CA ALA A 70 -13.22 2.35 7.36
C ALA A 70 -13.06 2.65 5.87
N ILE A 71 -12.28 1.83 5.14
CA ILE A 71 -12.10 1.96 3.69
C ILE A 71 -13.44 1.79 2.96
N SER A 72 -14.22 0.76 3.30
CA SER A 72 -15.52 0.49 2.67
C SER A 72 -16.52 1.62 2.87
N ARG A 73 -16.60 2.16 4.10
CA ARG A 73 -17.45 3.32 4.40
C ARG A 73 -17.02 4.55 3.62
N TRP A 74 -15.73 4.83 3.58
CA TRP A 74 -15.20 6.01 2.90
C TRP A 74 -15.43 5.92 1.38
N LEU A 75 -15.15 4.77 0.75
CA LEU A 75 -15.43 4.54 -0.67
C LEU A 75 -16.93 4.68 -1.00
N THR A 76 -17.80 4.25 -0.10
CA THR A 76 -19.26 4.38 -0.27
C THR A 76 -19.70 5.83 -0.17
N ALA A 77 -19.18 6.58 0.80
CA ALA A 77 -19.53 7.99 1.00
C ALA A 77 -19.01 8.90 -0.12
N GLU A 78 -17.72 8.77 -0.47
CA GLU A 78 -17.06 9.69 -1.41
C GLU A 78 -17.39 9.39 -2.86
N TYR A 79 -17.57 8.10 -3.20
CA TYR A 79 -17.71 7.66 -4.58
C TYR A 79 -19.00 6.92 -4.88
N GLN A 80 -19.95 6.87 -3.94
CA GLN A 80 -21.18 6.08 -4.07
C GLN A 80 -20.88 4.61 -4.40
N GLY A 81 -19.70 4.11 -3.99
CA GLY A 81 -19.23 2.77 -4.32
C GLY A 81 -18.83 2.56 -5.79
N ASN A 82 -18.75 3.61 -6.61
CA ASN A 82 -18.39 3.56 -8.04
C ASN A 82 -16.90 3.79 -8.32
N VAL A 83 -16.02 3.65 -7.32
CA VAL A 83 -14.57 3.65 -7.56
C VAL A 83 -14.08 2.29 -8.01
N LEU A 84 -13.33 2.34 -9.09
CA LEU A 84 -12.56 1.26 -9.65
C LEU A 84 -11.16 1.33 -9.04
N LEU A 85 -10.91 0.52 -8.01
CA LEU A 85 -9.58 0.42 -7.38
C LEU A 85 -8.62 -0.24 -8.39
N THR A 86 -7.73 0.55 -8.98
CA THR A 86 -6.80 0.09 -10.01
C THR A 86 -5.57 -0.61 -9.44
N GLY A 87 -5.19 -0.29 -8.20
CA GLY A 87 -4.00 -0.85 -7.59
C GLY A 87 -3.96 -0.66 -6.07
N ILE A 88 -3.25 -1.56 -5.41
CA ILE A 88 -2.98 -1.52 -3.98
C ILE A 88 -1.47 -1.61 -3.76
N LEU A 89 -0.92 -0.67 -3.01
CA LEU A 89 0.41 -0.80 -2.43
C LEU A 89 0.27 -1.36 -1.01
N PHE A 90 0.84 -2.54 -0.77
CA PHE A 90 0.93 -3.13 0.56
C PHE A 90 2.37 -2.97 1.08
N MET A 91 2.55 -2.09 2.05
CA MET A 91 3.85 -1.66 2.55
C MET A 91 4.28 -2.44 3.78
N HIS A 92 5.55 -2.83 3.80
CA HIS A 92 6.19 -3.56 4.89
C HIS A 92 7.56 -2.95 5.20
N ARG A 93 7.83 -2.61 6.47
CA ARG A 93 9.15 -2.10 6.86
C ARG A 93 10.14 -3.24 6.84
N ILE A 94 11.22 -3.08 6.09
CA ILE A 94 12.24 -4.12 6.05
C ILE A 94 13.00 -4.25 7.36
N THR A 95 12.97 -3.22 8.21
CA THR A 95 13.63 -3.18 9.52
C THR A 95 12.95 -4.06 10.57
N ASP A 96 11.67 -4.42 10.38
CA ASP A 96 10.95 -5.31 11.28
C ASP A 96 11.48 -6.76 11.15
N ASN A 97 12.03 -7.31 12.24
CA ASN A 97 12.59 -8.68 12.27
C ASN A 97 11.53 -9.80 12.21
N ARG A 98 10.24 -9.47 12.19
CA ARG A 98 9.14 -10.41 12.10
C ARG A 98 8.13 -9.89 11.09
N ALA A 99 7.53 -10.81 10.34
CA ALA A 99 6.40 -10.51 9.48
C ALA A 99 5.11 -10.30 10.30
N LEU A 100 5.16 -9.40 11.28
CA LEU A 100 3.97 -8.91 11.96
C LEU A 100 3.03 -8.36 10.88
N GLY A 101 1.79 -8.82 10.87
CA GLY A 101 0.79 -8.40 9.89
C GLY A 101 0.73 -9.17 8.58
N GLY A 102 1.50 -10.26 8.39
CA GLY A 102 1.39 -11.10 7.18
C GLY A 102 -0.01 -11.70 6.98
N GLU A 103 -0.57 -12.32 8.02
CA GLU A 103 -1.94 -12.87 7.98
C GLU A 103 -3.00 -11.78 7.89
N MET A 104 -2.84 -10.70 8.67
CA MET A 104 -3.75 -9.55 8.67
C MET A 104 -3.79 -8.86 7.30
N GLY A 105 -2.63 -8.62 6.70
CA GLY A 105 -2.50 -8.08 5.35
C GLY A 105 -3.12 -9.00 4.31
N THR A 106 -2.88 -10.31 4.41
CA THR A 106 -3.49 -11.30 3.52
C THR A 106 -5.02 -11.28 3.63
N ARG A 107 -5.58 -11.19 4.84
CA ARG A 107 -7.04 -11.08 5.06
C ARG A 107 -7.60 -9.79 4.47
N LEU A 108 -6.96 -8.65 4.75
CA LEU A 108 -7.36 -7.35 4.22
C LEU A 108 -7.37 -7.33 2.69
N LEU A 109 -6.30 -7.83 2.06
CA LEU A 109 -6.18 -7.90 0.60
C LEU A 109 -7.17 -8.88 -0.03
N LYS A 110 -7.50 -9.99 0.65
CA LYS A 110 -8.58 -10.89 0.21
C LYS A 110 -9.93 -10.20 0.21
N ALA A 111 -10.22 -9.40 1.22
CA ALA A 111 -11.51 -8.73 1.31
C ALA A 111 -11.66 -7.58 0.30
N LEU A 112 -10.56 -6.91 -0.06
CA LEU A 112 -10.56 -5.82 -1.04
C LEU A 112 -10.50 -6.29 -2.50
N CYS A 113 -10.09 -7.53 -2.75
CA CYS A 113 -9.94 -8.09 -4.10
C CYS A 113 -10.96 -9.21 -4.35
N GLU A 114 -11.99 -8.92 -5.15
CA GLU A 114 -13.18 -9.77 -5.35
C GLU A 114 -12.90 -11.20 -5.87
N SER A 115 -11.87 -11.40 -6.68
CA SER A 115 -11.64 -12.66 -7.41
C SER A 115 -10.57 -13.55 -6.79
N ASN A 116 -10.17 -13.27 -5.54
CA ASN A 116 -8.96 -13.83 -4.96
C ASN A 116 -7.70 -13.55 -5.84
N ASP A 117 -7.78 -12.62 -6.78
CA ASP A 117 -6.70 -12.21 -7.68
C ASP A 117 -6.01 -10.96 -7.14
N LEU A 118 -4.70 -11.06 -6.93
CA LEU A 118 -3.89 -9.99 -6.37
C LEU A 118 -2.95 -9.37 -7.41
N ARG A 119 -3.21 -9.52 -8.73
CA ARG A 119 -2.39 -8.91 -9.79
C ARG A 119 -2.25 -7.39 -9.69
N ASN A 120 -3.24 -6.74 -9.06
CA ASN A 120 -3.26 -5.30 -8.79
C ASN A 120 -2.61 -4.91 -7.46
N VAL A 121 -1.97 -5.87 -6.77
CA VAL A 121 -1.26 -5.63 -5.52
C VAL A 121 0.24 -5.63 -5.76
N VAL A 122 0.92 -4.58 -5.27
CA VAL A 122 2.38 -4.54 -5.17
C VAL A 122 2.75 -4.56 -3.69
N LEU A 123 3.53 -5.57 -3.30
CA LEU A 123 4.14 -5.71 -1.99
C LEU A 123 5.43 -4.89 -1.98
N VAL A 124 5.44 -3.78 -1.24
CA VAL A 124 6.53 -2.80 -1.24
C VAL A 124 7.30 -2.88 0.07
N THR A 125 8.63 -3.00 0.02
CA THR A 125 9.45 -2.81 1.22
C THR A 125 9.79 -1.34 1.43
N THR A 126 9.68 -0.87 2.67
CA THR A 126 10.03 0.49 3.09
C THR A 126 11.18 0.47 4.08
N MET A 127 11.81 1.63 4.30
CA MET A 127 13.02 1.78 5.13
C MET A 127 14.21 0.96 4.62
N SER A 128 14.19 0.60 3.34
CA SER A 128 15.28 -0.13 2.66
C SER A 128 16.59 0.67 2.64
N ASP A 129 16.48 1.99 2.70
CA ASP A 129 17.56 2.97 2.81
C ASP A 129 18.26 2.96 4.19
N GLN A 130 17.67 2.34 5.21
CA GLN A 130 18.21 2.30 6.57
C GLN A 130 19.07 1.07 6.87
N VAL A 131 19.14 0.11 5.94
CA VAL A 131 19.87 -1.15 6.13
C VAL A 131 20.70 -1.48 4.89
N ALA A 132 21.71 -2.33 5.06
CA ALA A 132 22.53 -2.77 3.94
C ALA A 132 21.70 -3.55 2.90
N LYS A 133 22.01 -3.38 1.61
CA LYS A 133 21.31 -4.06 0.51
C LYS A 133 21.26 -5.59 0.68
N ALA A 134 22.32 -6.20 1.21
CA ALA A 134 22.34 -7.64 1.51
C ALA A 134 21.26 -8.05 2.51
N ILE A 135 21.01 -7.23 3.54
CA ILE A 135 19.95 -7.46 4.55
C ILE A 135 18.58 -7.32 3.89
N VAL A 136 18.38 -6.34 3.01
CA VAL A 136 17.13 -6.20 2.24
C VAL A 136 16.88 -7.47 1.42
N THR A 137 17.88 -7.93 0.67
CA THR A 137 17.78 -9.15 -0.15
C THR A 137 17.42 -10.38 0.69
N GLU A 138 18.12 -10.60 1.80
CA GLU A 138 17.87 -11.71 2.72
C GLU A 138 16.44 -11.68 3.29
N ARG A 139 16.02 -10.52 3.81
CA ARG A 139 14.70 -10.38 4.43
C ARG A 139 13.57 -10.46 3.42
N VAL A 140 13.74 -9.91 2.22
CA VAL A 140 12.77 -10.06 1.12
C VAL A 140 12.63 -11.53 0.73
N ALA A 141 13.74 -12.29 0.63
CA ALA A 141 13.68 -13.72 0.35
C ALA A 141 12.92 -14.48 1.46
N GLY A 142 13.15 -14.13 2.73
CA GLY A 142 12.39 -14.68 3.85
C GLY A 142 10.89 -14.38 3.77
N LEU A 143 10.50 -13.14 3.41
CA LEU A 143 9.09 -12.76 3.23
C LEU A 143 8.45 -13.54 2.07
N GLN A 144 9.15 -13.70 0.96
CA GLN A 144 8.71 -14.44 -0.22
C GLN A 144 8.36 -15.89 0.09
N GLU A 145 9.16 -16.55 0.94
CA GLU A 145 8.92 -17.94 1.32
C GLU A 145 7.92 -18.12 2.46
N THR A 146 7.56 -17.04 3.15
CA THR A 146 6.68 -17.08 4.32
C THR A 146 5.40 -16.29 4.06
N SER A 147 5.30 -15.09 4.62
CA SER A 147 4.07 -14.31 4.71
C SER A 147 3.59 -13.77 3.37
N TRP A 148 4.48 -13.59 2.39
CA TRP A 148 4.11 -13.11 1.07
C TRP A 148 3.81 -14.23 0.08
N LYS A 149 4.25 -15.46 0.35
CA LYS A 149 4.02 -16.62 -0.52
C LYS A 149 2.56 -16.76 -0.97
N PRO A 150 1.55 -16.69 -0.08
CA PRO A 150 0.15 -16.82 -0.50
C PRO A 150 -0.30 -15.69 -1.41
N MET A 151 0.26 -14.50 -1.29
CA MET A 151 -0.09 -13.33 -2.11
C MET A 151 0.57 -13.40 -3.48
N ILE A 152 1.84 -13.81 -3.52
CA ILE A 152 2.62 -13.99 -4.75
C ILE A 152 1.99 -15.05 -5.64
N VAL A 153 1.61 -16.20 -5.07
CA VAL A 153 0.90 -17.28 -5.78
C VAL A 153 -0.40 -16.79 -6.44
N ARG A 154 -0.99 -15.71 -5.92
CA ARG A 154 -2.22 -15.10 -6.41
C ARG A 154 -1.98 -13.88 -7.33
N GLY A 155 -0.73 -13.65 -7.73
CA GLY A 155 -0.37 -12.66 -8.74
C GLY A 155 0.21 -11.35 -8.23
N SER A 156 0.35 -11.16 -6.91
CA SER A 156 0.95 -9.92 -6.38
C SER A 156 2.40 -9.78 -6.79
N ARG A 157 2.81 -8.55 -7.12
CA ARG A 157 4.21 -8.22 -7.47
C ARG A 157 4.98 -7.77 -6.23
N ILE A 158 6.30 -7.81 -6.29
CA ILE A 158 7.18 -7.32 -5.22
C ILE A 158 8.02 -6.16 -5.73
N ASP A 159 8.19 -5.17 -4.86
CA ASP A 159 9.10 -4.05 -5.05
C ASP A 159 9.93 -3.80 -3.79
N SER A 160 11.24 -3.93 -3.90
CA SER A 160 12.19 -3.59 -2.83
C SER A 160 13.13 -2.45 -3.20
N SER A 161 12.81 -1.72 -4.27
CA SER A 161 13.58 -0.58 -4.79
C SER A 161 13.20 0.75 -4.14
N TYR A 162 12.05 0.84 -3.47
CA TYR A 162 11.63 2.09 -2.81
C TYR A 162 12.65 2.55 -1.77
N SER A 163 13.15 3.78 -1.96
CA SER A 163 14.28 4.37 -1.21
C SER A 163 13.99 5.78 -0.69
N TYR A 164 12.71 6.06 -0.41
CA TYR A 164 12.27 7.33 0.18
C TYR A 164 12.55 8.57 -0.68
N THR A 165 12.43 8.42 -2.01
CA THR A 165 12.57 9.52 -2.97
C THR A 165 11.32 9.64 -3.84
N PRO A 166 11.02 10.83 -4.41
CA PRO A 166 9.96 10.96 -5.41
C PRO A 166 10.14 10.02 -6.59
N GLU A 167 11.37 9.87 -7.09
CA GLU A 167 11.68 9.04 -8.26
C GLU A 167 11.37 7.57 -7.98
N SER A 168 11.83 7.03 -6.85
CA SER A 168 11.56 5.64 -6.47
C SER A 168 10.08 5.40 -6.17
N ALA A 169 9.34 6.40 -5.67
CA ALA A 169 7.89 6.30 -5.51
C ALA A 169 7.18 6.14 -6.86
N TRP A 170 7.58 6.91 -7.88
CA TRP A 170 7.02 6.81 -9.22
C TRP A 170 7.43 5.53 -9.94
N GLU A 171 8.66 5.02 -9.74
CA GLU A 171 9.07 3.70 -10.25
C GLU A 171 8.17 2.57 -9.72
N VAL A 172 7.81 2.62 -8.43
CA VAL A 172 6.85 1.67 -7.83
C VAL A 172 5.46 1.82 -8.45
N LEU A 173 4.97 3.06 -8.61
CA LEU A 173 3.64 3.32 -9.18
C LEU A 173 3.53 2.88 -10.64
N ASN A 174 4.60 3.03 -11.42
CA ASN A 174 4.66 2.60 -12.81
C ASN A 174 4.44 1.09 -12.96
N LYS A 175 4.71 0.29 -11.92
CA LYS A 175 4.39 -1.15 -11.90
C LYS A 175 2.89 -1.46 -11.85
N LEU A 176 2.06 -0.48 -11.50
CA LEU A 176 0.60 -0.58 -11.53
C LEU A 176 0.02 -0.13 -12.88
N GLU A 177 0.84 0.37 -13.80
CA GLU A 177 0.37 0.83 -15.10
C GLU A 177 -0.01 -0.33 -16.02
N GLY A 178 -1.04 -0.10 -16.84
CA GLY A 178 -1.61 -1.13 -17.71
C GLY A 178 -2.46 -2.18 -16.98
N LEU A 179 -2.60 -2.08 -15.66
CA LEU A 179 -3.51 -2.92 -14.90
C LEU A 179 -4.95 -2.45 -15.07
N HIS A 180 -5.84 -3.39 -15.39
CA HIS A 180 -7.27 -3.12 -15.44
C HIS A 180 -7.82 -3.00 -14.02
N PRO A 181 -8.80 -2.11 -13.78
CA PRO A 181 -9.50 -2.04 -12.51
C PRO A 181 -9.91 -3.39 -11.95
N LEU A 182 -9.87 -3.53 -10.62
CA LEU A 182 -10.60 -4.59 -9.94
C LEU A 182 -12.09 -4.38 -10.26
N GLN A 183 -12.64 -5.13 -11.21
CA GLN A 183 -14.03 -5.00 -11.61
C GLN A 183 -14.92 -5.40 -10.44
N LYS A 184 -15.85 -4.53 -10.05
CA LYS A 184 -17.01 -4.89 -9.22
C LYS A 184 -17.94 -5.74 -10.07
N ASN A 185 -18.04 -7.04 -9.78
CA ASN A 185 -19.16 -7.81 -10.32
C ASN A 185 -20.44 -7.28 -9.65
N ARG A 186 -21.17 -6.43 -10.38
CA ARG A 186 -22.57 -6.11 -10.07
C ARG A 186 -23.37 -7.39 -10.31
N SER A 187 -23.64 -8.14 -9.25
CA SER A 187 -24.77 -9.07 -9.17
C SER A 187 -25.99 -8.32 -8.67
#